data_AF-A0A7S2E9R2-F1
#
_entry.id   AF-A0A7S2E9R2-F1
#
_cell.length_a   1.000
_cell.length_b   1.000
_cell.length_c   1.000
_cell.angle_alpha   90.00
_cell.angle_beta   90.00
_cell.angle_gamma   90.00
#
_symmetry.space_group_name_H-M   'P 1'
#
loop_
_entity.id
_entity.type
_entity.pdbx_description
1 polymer ?
#
loop_
_entity_poly.entity_id
_entity_poly.type
_entity_poly.pdbx_seq_one_letter_code
_entity_poly.pdbx_strand_id
1 'polypeptide(L)'
;SSENALVPLLREGVSVRDSSVDSKRDLDDALRGACNDFIENTSNALAGLLLLLVEQCKSASQSTDAGLKSQPFMRGDKVLFVAERTAENLPNELRNATDNMALYLENPATQSILLKPVVRKITRALDEGRRFAGEAVDGEFEWDPSLRATVLAKFREIETTMKGAMLALGRSAKSSGH
;
A
#
# COMPACT_ATOMS: atom_id res chain seq x y z
N SER A 1 60.71 -33.44 -3.56
CA SER A 1 60.53 -32.30 -2.65
C SER A 1 59.14 -31.74 -2.82
N SER A 2 58.29 -31.91 -1.82
CA SER A 2 56.96 -31.30 -1.75
C SER A 2 57.10 -29.86 -1.24
N GLU A 3 56.94 -28.87 -2.11
CA GLU A 3 56.83 -27.48 -1.68
C GLU A 3 55.58 -27.33 -0.80
N ASN A 4 55.81 -26.82 0.41
CA ASN A 4 54.81 -26.73 1.45
C ASN A 4 53.89 -25.53 1.14
N ALA A 5 52.71 -25.79 0.56
CA ALA A 5 51.74 -24.78 0.13
C ALA A 5 51.26 -23.84 1.26
N LEU A 6 51.55 -24.19 2.52
CA LEU A 6 51.32 -23.35 3.69
C LEU A 6 52.25 -22.14 3.77
N VAL A 7 53.45 -22.20 3.18
CA VAL A 7 54.46 -21.13 3.26
C VAL A 7 54.07 -19.92 2.39
N PRO A 8 53.60 -20.07 1.14
CA PRO A 8 53.02 -18.95 0.38
C PRO A 8 51.81 -18.32 1.08
N LEU A 9 50.92 -19.15 1.63
CA LEU A 9 49.70 -18.71 2.31
C LEU A 9 49.97 -17.81 3.53
N LEU A 10 50.97 -18.17 4.34
CA LEU A 10 51.38 -17.37 5.50
C LEU A 10 52.19 -16.12 5.10
N ARG A 11 52.88 -16.16 3.96
CA ARG A 11 53.74 -15.07 3.47
C ARG A 11 52.98 -13.99 2.71
N GLU A 12 51.97 -14.37 1.94
CA GLU A 12 51.15 -13.45 1.14
C GLU A 12 49.98 -12.90 1.95
N GLY A 13 49.54 -13.63 2.99
CA GLY A 13 48.34 -13.31 3.75
C GLY A 13 47.10 -13.50 2.89
N VAL A 14 46.04 -14.07 3.47
CA VAL A 14 44.73 -13.98 2.82
C VAL A 14 44.27 -12.53 2.93
N SER A 15 44.43 -11.77 1.85
CA SER A 15 43.77 -10.48 1.72
C SER A 15 42.27 -10.73 1.57
N VAL A 16 41.56 -10.81 2.70
CA VAL A 16 40.10 -10.75 2.73
C VAL A 16 39.72 -9.30 2.39
N ARG A 17 39.68 -8.97 1.10
CA ARG A 17 39.25 -7.67 0.59
C ARG A 17 37.78 -7.75 0.14
N ASP A 18 36.94 -6.98 0.84
CA ASP A 18 35.66 -6.37 0.42
C ASP A 18 34.43 -7.23 0.03
N SER A 19 34.27 -8.47 0.50
CA SER A 19 32.96 -9.16 0.31
C SER A 19 31.83 -8.62 1.21
N SER A 20 32.17 -7.90 2.28
CA SER A 20 31.20 -7.43 3.29
C SER A 20 30.42 -6.19 2.86
N VAL A 21 31.01 -5.32 2.04
CA VAL A 21 30.36 -4.09 1.55
C VAL A 21 29.28 -4.43 0.54
N ASP A 22 29.57 -5.32 -0.41
CA ASP A 22 28.58 -5.81 -1.38
C ASP A 22 27.47 -6.60 -0.67
N SER A 23 27.81 -7.52 0.25
CA SER A 23 26.81 -8.30 1.00
C SER A 23 25.84 -7.42 1.80
N LYS A 24 26.35 -6.32 2.40
CA LYS A 24 25.50 -5.36 3.11
C LYS A 24 24.60 -4.60 2.15
N ARG A 25 25.14 -4.10 1.03
CA ARG A 25 24.38 -3.36 0.03
C ARG A 25 23.26 -4.23 -0.54
N ASP A 26 23.59 -5.46 -0.91
CA ASP A 26 22.64 -6.41 -1.50
C ASP A 26 21.52 -6.77 -0.50
N LEU A 27 21.85 -6.89 0.79
CA LEU A 27 20.87 -7.07 1.85
C LEU A 27 19.95 -5.85 2.00
N ASP A 28 20.51 -4.64 2.01
CA ASP A 28 19.73 -3.39 2.12
C ASP A 28 18.80 -3.20 0.91
N ASP A 29 19.26 -3.55 -0.30
CA ASP A 29 18.46 -3.49 -1.52
C ASP A 29 17.36 -4.55 -1.54
N ALA A 30 17.66 -5.79 -1.11
CA ALA A 30 16.67 -6.85 -0.97
C ALA A 30 15.59 -6.49 0.08
N LEU A 31 15.99 -5.92 1.22
CA LEU A 31 15.06 -5.47 2.26
C LEU A 31 14.15 -4.34 1.75
N ARG A 32 14.73 -3.36 1.04
CA ARG A 32 13.96 -2.28 0.42
C ARG A 32 12.98 -2.81 -0.61
N GLY A 33 13.41 -3.75 -1.46
CA GLY A 33 12.57 -4.44 -2.43
C GLY A 33 11.38 -5.12 -1.75
N ALA A 34 11.65 -5.98 -0.76
CA ALA A 34 10.61 -6.68 -0.01
C ALA A 34 9.61 -5.73 0.68
N CYS A 35 10.08 -4.59 1.21
CA CYS A 35 9.20 -3.58 1.81
C CYS A 35 8.30 -2.92 0.75
N ASN A 36 8.84 -2.59 -0.43
CA ASN A 36 8.05 -2.01 -1.51
C ASN A 36 7.02 -3.00 -2.05
N ASP A 37 7.42 -4.26 -2.25
CA ASP A 37 6.53 -5.34 -2.70
C ASP A 37 5.40 -5.57 -1.68
N PHE A 38 5.73 -5.57 -0.38
CA PHE A 38 4.74 -5.64 0.68
C PHE A 38 3.73 -4.48 0.57
N ILE A 39 4.22 -3.25 0.43
CA ILE A 39 3.35 -2.07 0.34
C ILE A 39 2.44 -2.18 -0.88
N GLU A 40 2.96 -2.56 -2.03
CA GLU A 40 2.21 -2.68 -3.27
C GLU A 40 1.16 -3.78 -3.21
N ASN A 41 1.57 -5.01 -2.88
CA ASN A 41 0.68 -6.16 -2.82
C ASN A 41 -0.40 -5.99 -1.76
N THR A 42 -0.05 -5.51 -0.57
CA THR A 42 -1.01 -5.28 0.51
C THR A 42 -1.99 -4.17 0.13
N SER A 43 -1.53 -3.09 -0.49
CA SER A 43 -2.43 -2.01 -0.93
C SER A 43 -3.41 -2.50 -2.02
N ASN A 44 -2.93 -3.33 -2.95
CA ASN A 44 -3.76 -3.93 -3.99
C ASN A 44 -4.78 -4.93 -3.44
N ALA A 45 -4.39 -5.76 -2.47
CA ALA A 45 -5.31 -6.67 -1.80
C ALA A 45 -6.42 -5.91 -1.05
N LEU A 46 -6.06 -4.84 -0.34
CA LEU A 46 -7.00 -4.05 0.46
C LEU A 46 -7.95 -3.18 -0.38
N ALA A 47 -7.43 -2.56 -1.44
CA ALA A 47 -8.14 -1.49 -2.14
C ALA A 47 -7.82 -1.42 -3.64
N GLY A 48 -7.47 -2.54 -4.28
CA GLY A 48 -7.05 -2.58 -5.69
C GLY A 48 -8.03 -1.93 -6.66
N LEU A 49 -9.34 -2.15 -6.49
CA LEU A 49 -10.38 -1.52 -7.33
C LEU A 49 -10.39 0.01 -7.18
N LEU A 50 -10.25 0.51 -5.95
CA LEU A 50 -10.16 1.95 -5.68
C LEU A 50 -8.89 2.56 -6.27
N LEU A 51 -7.75 1.88 -6.11
CA LEU A 51 -6.46 2.33 -6.66
C LEU A 51 -6.51 2.41 -8.19
N LEU A 52 -7.10 1.40 -8.84
CA LEU A 52 -7.27 1.34 -10.28
C LEU A 52 -8.20 2.46 -10.79
N LEU A 53 -9.32 2.69 -10.11
CA LEU A 53 -10.24 3.79 -10.44
C LEU A 53 -9.51 5.13 -10.40
N VAL A 54 -8.77 5.40 -9.33
CA VAL A 54 -8.04 6.65 -9.14
C VAL A 54 -6.95 6.84 -10.19
N GLU A 55 -6.24 5.78 -10.56
CA GLU A 55 -5.24 5.82 -11.62
C GLU A 55 -5.87 6.16 -12.97
N GLN A 56 -7.00 5.52 -13.31
CA GLN A 56 -7.76 5.84 -14.52
C GLN A 56 -8.22 7.30 -14.54
N CYS A 57 -8.70 7.81 -13.40
CA CYS A 57 -9.09 9.21 -13.28
C CYS A 57 -7.93 10.17 -13.52
N LYS A 58 -6.74 9.86 -12.97
CA LYS A 58 -5.52 10.66 -13.18
C LYS A 58 -5.11 10.66 -14.64
N SER A 59 -5.04 9.49 -15.27
CA SER A 59 -4.66 9.37 -16.69
C SER A 59 -5.64 10.15 -17.57
N ALA A 60 -6.95 10.01 -17.35
CA ALA A 60 -7.97 10.73 -18.11
C ALA A 60 -7.90 12.25 -17.91
N SER A 61 -7.60 12.71 -16.69
CA SER A 61 -7.45 14.14 -16.36
C SER A 61 -6.25 14.79 -17.05
N GLN A 62 -5.23 14.00 -17.42
CA GLN A 62 -4.02 14.49 -18.09
C GLN A 62 -4.09 14.43 -19.62
N SER A 63 -5.01 13.64 -20.18
CA SER A 63 -4.96 13.24 -21.59
C SER A 63 -6.09 13.75 -22.49
N THR A 64 -7.20 14.27 -21.94
CA THR A 64 -8.42 14.49 -22.75
C THR A 64 -9.00 15.90 -22.61
N ASP A 65 -9.27 16.56 -23.75
CA ASP A 65 -10.10 17.78 -23.84
C ASP A 65 -11.57 17.52 -23.45
N ALA A 66 -12.05 16.28 -23.59
CA ALA A 66 -13.42 15.87 -23.25
C ALA A 66 -13.68 15.71 -21.73
N GLY A 67 -12.66 15.91 -20.90
CA GLY A 67 -12.75 15.91 -19.44
C GLY A 67 -13.00 14.54 -18.80
N LEU A 68 -12.61 14.41 -17.53
CA LEU A 68 -12.80 13.21 -16.70
C LEU A 68 -14.27 12.76 -16.60
N LYS A 69 -15.20 13.71 -16.66
CA LYS A 69 -16.62 13.50 -16.40
C LYS A 69 -17.33 12.67 -17.47
N SER A 70 -16.79 12.63 -18.69
CA SER A 70 -17.37 11.89 -19.82
C SER A 70 -16.96 10.42 -19.87
N GLN A 71 -16.12 9.98 -18.93
CA GLN A 71 -15.55 8.65 -18.95
C GLN A 71 -16.52 7.58 -18.40
N PRO A 72 -16.61 6.40 -19.02
CA PRO A 72 -17.58 5.37 -18.62
C PRO A 72 -17.31 4.79 -17.22
N PHE A 73 -16.06 4.81 -16.74
CA PHE A 73 -15.71 4.39 -15.39
C PHE A 73 -16.11 5.42 -14.31
N MET A 74 -16.43 6.66 -14.70
CA MET A 74 -16.90 7.72 -13.80
C MET A 74 -18.41 7.72 -13.62
N ARG A 75 -19.14 6.75 -14.18
CA ARG A 75 -20.57 6.60 -13.90
C ARG A 75 -20.81 6.33 -12.41
N GLY A 76 -21.85 6.94 -11.85
CA GLY A 76 -22.14 6.86 -10.42
C GLY A 76 -22.31 5.42 -9.93
N ASP A 77 -22.96 4.56 -10.72
CA ASP A 77 -23.15 3.12 -10.42
C ASP A 77 -21.82 2.37 -10.29
N LYS A 78 -20.85 2.66 -11.17
CA LYS A 78 -19.51 2.05 -11.16
C LYS A 78 -18.68 2.52 -9.98
N VAL A 79 -18.71 3.82 -9.69
CA VAL A 79 -17.97 4.38 -8.55
C VAL A 79 -18.55 3.84 -7.24
N LEU A 80 -19.88 3.73 -7.13
CA LEU A 80 -20.52 3.08 -5.99
C LEU A 80 -20.10 1.63 -5.86
N PHE A 81 -20.16 0.85 -6.94
CA PHE A 81 -19.72 -0.55 -6.93
C PHE A 81 -18.27 -0.71 -6.42
N VAL A 82 -17.35 0.14 -6.88
CA VAL A 82 -15.96 0.14 -6.41
C VAL A 82 -15.88 0.46 -4.92
N ALA A 83 -16.64 1.46 -4.46
CA ALA A 83 -16.66 1.88 -3.06
C ALA A 83 -17.23 0.78 -2.15
N GLU A 84 -18.34 0.15 -2.55
CA GLU A 84 -18.98 -0.95 -1.81
C GLU A 84 -18.08 -2.18 -1.74
N ARG A 85 -17.54 -2.63 -2.87
CA ARG A 85 -16.63 -3.79 -2.89
C ARG A 85 -15.37 -3.56 -2.09
N THR A 86 -14.83 -2.36 -2.12
CA THR A 86 -13.68 -2.02 -1.28
C THR A 86 -14.08 -2.03 0.19
N ALA A 87 -15.19 -1.42 0.58
CA ALA A 87 -15.66 -1.39 1.96
C ALA A 87 -15.97 -2.79 2.53
N GLU A 88 -16.57 -3.68 1.72
CA GLU A 88 -16.91 -5.05 2.12
C GLU A 88 -15.68 -5.93 2.32
N ASN A 89 -14.70 -5.85 1.42
CA ASN A 89 -13.53 -6.72 1.45
C ASN A 89 -12.46 -6.25 2.45
N LEU A 90 -12.35 -4.94 2.66
CA LEU A 90 -11.28 -4.32 3.44
C LEU A 90 -11.08 -4.92 4.84
N PRO A 91 -12.12 -5.13 5.68
CA PRO A 91 -11.91 -5.65 7.03
C PRO A 91 -11.28 -7.06 7.04
N ASN A 92 -11.67 -7.91 6.09
CA ASN A 92 -11.15 -9.27 5.99
C ASN A 92 -9.70 -9.26 5.50
N GLU A 93 -9.41 -8.52 4.43
CA GLU A 93 -8.05 -8.41 3.90
C GLU A 93 -7.08 -7.72 4.87
N LEU A 94 -7.58 -6.75 5.63
CA LEU A 94 -6.80 -6.06 6.66
C LEU A 94 -6.44 -7.00 7.80
N ARG A 95 -7.41 -7.82 8.25
CA ARG A 95 -7.14 -8.86 9.24
C ARG A 95 -6.13 -9.87 8.71
N ASN A 96 -6.30 -10.36 7.49
CA ASN A 96 -5.36 -11.31 6.87
C ASN A 96 -3.93 -10.72 6.83
N ALA A 97 -3.79 -9.45 6.44
CA ALA A 97 -2.49 -8.77 6.41
C ALA A 97 -1.89 -8.63 7.82
N THR A 98 -2.68 -8.23 8.82
CA THR A 98 -2.18 -8.08 10.20
C THR A 98 -1.84 -9.40 10.85
N ASP A 99 -2.62 -10.45 10.61
CA ASP A 99 -2.38 -11.79 11.16
C ASP A 99 -1.10 -12.39 10.54
N ASN A 100 -0.92 -12.25 9.23
CA ASN A 100 0.32 -12.65 8.56
C ASN A 100 1.52 -11.87 9.09
N MET A 101 1.40 -10.55 9.27
CA MET A 101 2.47 -9.77 9.90
C MET A 101 2.79 -10.27 11.31
N ALA A 102 1.78 -10.60 12.12
CA ALA A 102 1.99 -11.09 13.48
C ALA A 102 2.69 -12.47 13.53
N LEU A 103 2.50 -13.31 12.50
CA LEU A 103 3.19 -14.61 12.40
C LEU A 103 4.69 -14.47 12.10
N TYR A 104 5.08 -13.48 11.31
CA TYR A 104 6.47 -13.33 10.84
C TYR A 104 7.23 -12.19 11.52
N LEU A 105 6.53 -11.25 12.15
CA LEU A 105 7.10 -10.07 12.79
C LEU A 105 6.59 -9.97 14.23
N GLU A 106 7.43 -10.35 15.18
CA GLU A 106 7.06 -10.33 16.60
C GLU A 106 6.85 -8.90 17.14
N ASN A 107 7.54 -7.90 16.58
CA ASN A 107 7.52 -6.53 17.08
C ASN A 107 6.37 -5.71 16.48
N PRO A 108 5.36 -5.28 17.27
CA PRO A 108 4.24 -4.48 16.77
C PRO A 108 4.66 -3.10 16.23
N ALA A 109 5.78 -2.55 16.69
CA ALA A 109 6.33 -1.32 16.12
C ALA A 109 6.80 -1.53 14.68
N THR A 110 7.45 -2.67 14.39
CA THR A 110 7.85 -3.04 13.02
C THR A 110 6.64 -3.26 12.13
N GLN A 111 5.61 -3.97 12.62
CA GLN A 111 4.34 -4.13 11.91
C GLN A 111 3.71 -2.76 11.58
N SER A 112 3.70 -1.83 12.56
CA SER A 112 3.18 -0.48 12.35
C SER A 112 4.01 0.34 11.35
N ILE A 113 5.33 0.15 11.29
CA ILE A 113 6.21 0.81 10.32
C ILE A 113 5.85 0.35 8.90
N LEU A 114 5.60 -0.95 8.70
CA LEU A 114 5.24 -1.52 7.40
C LEU A 114 3.82 -1.15 6.95
N LEU A 115 2.84 -1.13 7.86
CA LEU A 115 1.45 -0.83 7.50
C LEU A 115 1.21 0.67 7.24
N LYS A 116 1.99 1.56 7.84
CA LYS A 116 1.80 3.02 7.73
C LYS A 116 1.87 3.53 6.28
N PRO A 117 2.82 3.13 5.42
CA PRO A 117 2.81 3.47 4.00
C PRO A 117 1.57 2.96 3.24
N VAL A 118 1.10 1.75 3.54
CA VAL A 118 -0.12 1.16 2.95
C VAL A 118 -1.34 2.03 3.26
N VAL A 119 -1.52 2.37 4.54
CA VAL A 119 -2.62 3.24 4.99
C VAL A 119 -2.53 4.61 4.32
N ARG A 120 -1.34 5.19 4.25
CA ARG A 120 -1.14 6.49 3.58
C ARG A 120 -1.50 6.43 2.09
N LYS A 121 -1.16 5.35 1.38
CA LYS A 121 -1.49 5.16 -0.03
C LYS A 121 -3.00 5.09 -0.23
N ILE A 122 -3.70 4.30 0.58
CA ILE A 122 -5.16 4.17 0.52
C ILE A 122 -5.87 5.48 0.89
N THR A 123 -5.44 6.17 1.94
CA THR A 123 -6.03 7.47 2.32
C THR A 123 -5.90 8.49 1.19
N ARG A 124 -4.75 8.56 0.52
CA ARG A 124 -4.56 9.42 -0.65
C ARG A 124 -5.50 9.07 -1.80
N ALA A 125 -5.67 7.78 -2.07
CA ALA A 125 -6.61 7.33 -3.10
C ALA A 125 -8.07 7.71 -2.74
N LEU A 126 -8.44 7.64 -1.47
CA LEU A 126 -9.76 8.10 -1.00
C LEU A 126 -9.93 9.61 -1.16
N ASP A 127 -8.91 10.41 -0.84
CA ASP A 127 -8.93 11.86 -1.06
C ASP A 127 -9.14 12.21 -2.54
N GLU A 128 -8.42 11.52 -3.43
CA GLU A 128 -8.56 11.70 -4.87
C GLU A 128 -9.93 11.22 -5.38
N GLY A 129 -10.40 10.06 -4.93
CA GLY A 129 -11.73 9.55 -5.24
C GLY A 129 -12.84 10.51 -4.82
N ARG A 130 -12.73 11.12 -3.63
CA ARG A 130 -13.66 12.15 -3.16
C ARG A 130 -13.64 13.39 -4.03
N ARG A 131 -12.44 13.84 -4.44
CA ARG A 131 -12.29 14.97 -5.35
C ARG A 131 -13.01 14.70 -6.67
N PHE A 132 -12.80 13.54 -7.27
CA PHE A 132 -13.42 13.17 -8.53
C PHE A 132 -14.95 13.03 -8.42
N ALA A 133 -15.45 12.42 -7.33
CA ALA A 133 -16.89 12.34 -7.06
C ALA A 133 -17.53 13.72 -6.83
N GLY A 134 -16.78 14.68 -6.28
CA GLY A 134 -17.22 16.08 -6.13
C GLY A 134 -17.23 16.88 -7.43
N GLU A 135 -16.38 16.51 -8.40
CA GLU A 135 -16.35 17.13 -9.73
C GLU A 135 -17.46 16.61 -10.66
N ALA A 136 -18.09 15.48 -10.34
CA ALA A 136 -19.19 14.89 -11.11
C ALA A 136 -20.45 15.78 -11.07
N VAL A 137 -21.13 15.92 -12.22
CA VAL A 137 -22.33 16.78 -12.38
C VAL A 137 -23.59 15.95 -12.15
N ASP A 138 -24.51 16.47 -11.32
CA ASP A 138 -25.82 15.82 -11.09
C ASP A 138 -26.66 15.79 -12.37
N GLY A 139 -27.33 14.66 -12.61
CA GLY A 139 -28.15 14.43 -13.80
C GLY A 139 -27.38 13.90 -15.02
N GLU A 140 -26.05 13.83 -14.95
CA GLU A 140 -25.20 13.20 -15.97
C GLU A 140 -24.58 11.90 -15.42
N PHE A 141 -24.40 10.91 -16.29
CA PHE A 141 -23.73 9.64 -15.95
C PHE A 141 -24.24 8.96 -14.67
N GLU A 142 -25.56 9.04 -14.44
CA GLU A 142 -26.27 8.46 -13.29
C GLU A 142 -25.89 9.06 -11.93
N TRP A 143 -25.22 10.22 -11.90
CA TRP A 143 -24.99 10.93 -10.66
C TRP A 143 -26.25 11.65 -10.18
N ASP A 144 -26.59 11.43 -8.93
CA ASP A 144 -27.55 12.22 -8.19
C ASP A 144 -27.02 12.52 -6.76
N PRO A 145 -27.59 13.50 -6.04
CA PRO A 145 -27.11 13.87 -4.71
C PRO A 145 -27.13 12.72 -3.69
N SER A 146 -28.10 11.80 -3.78
CA SER A 146 -28.22 10.65 -2.89
C SER A 146 -27.14 9.60 -3.18
N LEU A 147 -26.92 9.29 -4.47
CA LEU A 147 -25.85 8.40 -4.88
C LEU A 147 -24.48 8.96 -4.49
N ARG A 148 -24.23 10.25 -4.72
CA ARG A 148 -22.99 10.92 -4.30
C ARG A 148 -22.80 10.83 -2.78
N ALA A 149 -23.84 11.10 -2.01
CA ALA A 149 -23.76 10.97 -0.55
C ALA A 149 -23.41 9.54 -0.11
N THR A 150 -23.96 8.53 -0.80
CA THR A 150 -23.70 7.12 -0.53
C THR A 150 -22.26 6.73 -0.83
N VAL A 151 -21.73 7.12 -2.00
CA VAL A 151 -20.32 6.93 -2.38
C VAL A 151 -19.39 7.56 -1.34
N LEU A 152 -19.64 8.82 -0.97
CA LEU A 152 -18.83 9.53 0.01
C LEU A 152 -18.91 8.89 1.40
N ALA A 153 -20.06 8.35 1.79
CA ALA A 153 -20.21 7.59 3.03
C ALA A 153 -19.36 6.32 3.01
N LYS A 154 -19.35 5.57 1.90
CA LYS A 154 -18.49 4.39 1.74
C LYS A 154 -17.00 4.73 1.78
N PHE A 155 -16.58 5.84 1.17
CA PHE A 155 -15.19 6.31 1.31
C PHE A 155 -14.81 6.68 2.75
N ARG A 156 -15.74 7.26 3.52
CA ARG A 156 -15.50 7.52 4.96
C ARG A 156 -15.41 6.22 5.75
N GLU A 157 -16.26 5.24 5.46
CA GLU A 157 -16.23 3.91 6.10
C GLU A 157 -14.85 3.25 5.93
N ILE A 158 -14.35 3.18 4.69
CA ILE A 158 -13.00 2.67 4.37
C ILE A 158 -11.93 3.42 5.17
N GLU A 159 -11.98 4.76 5.18
CA GLU A 159 -11.02 5.59 5.91
C GLU A 159 -11.05 5.32 7.42
N THR A 160 -12.23 5.18 8.01
CA THR A 160 -12.37 4.89 9.44
C THR A 160 -11.82 3.52 9.80
N THR A 161 -12.04 2.50 8.96
CA THR A 161 -11.48 1.16 9.14
C THR A 161 -9.95 1.18 9.11
N MET A 162 -9.35 1.87 8.13
CA MET A 162 -7.90 1.99 8.02
C MET A 162 -7.27 2.73 9.22
N LYS A 163 -7.90 3.83 9.66
CA LYS A 163 -7.45 4.57 10.86
C LYS A 163 -7.61 3.73 12.12
N GLY A 164 -8.69 2.97 12.25
CA GLY A 164 -8.94 2.06 13.36
C GLY A 164 -7.84 1.01 13.51
N ALA A 165 -7.42 0.39 12.41
CA ALA A 165 -6.32 -0.58 12.42
C ALA A 165 -4.97 0.05 12.80
N MET A 166 -4.66 1.24 12.28
CA MET A 166 -3.44 1.97 12.68
C MET A 166 -3.41 2.30 14.18
N LEU A 167 -4.55 2.70 14.75
CA LEU A 167 -4.66 2.97 16.18
C LEU A 167 -4.51 1.70 17.02
N ALA A 168 -5.04 0.56 16.55
CA ALA A 168 -4.90 -0.72 17.23
C ALA A 168 -3.43 -1.17 17.30
N LEU A 169 -2.70 -1.11 16.18
CA LEU A 169 -1.27 -1.44 16.13
C LEU A 169 -0.43 -0.46 16.97
N GLY A 170 -0.75 0.84 16.92
CA GLY A 170 -0.06 1.85 17.71
C GLY A 170 -0.22 1.66 19.22
N ARG A 171 -1.39 1.15 19.68
CA ARG A 171 -1.58 0.77 21.09
C ARG A 171 -0.75 -0.46 21.46
N SER A 172 -0.74 -1.48 20.60
CA SER A 172 0.03 -2.71 20.82
C SER A 172 1.55 -2.45 20.88
N ALA A 173 2.05 -1.50 20.08
CA ALA A 173 3.46 -1.11 20.11
C ALA A 173 3.85 -0.41 21.42
N LYS A 174 2.95 0.39 22.02
CA LYS A 174 3.20 1.06 23.31
C LYS A 174 3.19 0.09 24.49
N SER A 175 2.33 -0.94 24.46
CA SER A 175 2.26 -1.94 25.53
C SER A 175 3.42 -2.95 25.51
N SER A 176 4.03 -3.20 24.34
CA SER A 176 5.16 -4.12 24.19
C SER A 176 6.53 -3.49 24.51
N GLY A 177 6.58 -2.17 24.74
CA GLY A 177 7.81 -1.42 25.02
C GLY A 177 8.15 -1.27 26.51
N HIS A 178 7.60 -2.13 27.37
CA HIS A 178 7.94 -2.24 28.80
C HIS A 178 8.47 -3.64 29.09
#